data_AF-A0AAU6Z7K2-F1
#
_entry.id   AF-A0AAU6Z7K2-F1
#
_cell.length_a   1.000
_cell.length_b   1.000
_cell.length_c   1.000
_cell.angle_alpha   90.00
_cell.angle_beta   90.00
_cell.angle_gamma   90.00
#
_symmetry.space_group_name_H-M   'P 1'
#
loop_
_entity.id
_entity.type
_entity.pdbx_description
1 polymer ?
#
loop_
_entity_poly.entity_id
_entity_poly.type
_entity_poly.pdbx_seq_one_letter_code
_entity_poly.pdbx_strand_id
1 'polypeptide(L)'
;MNDNSLTPSKPLEPQPDPAAASAADSDEATFDWMKPAAGNTPAARPQSETRKSRAPEPDGSPQPGSRADRKAAEAAVEPSTPRDEPLFSEPLPTSALQVRPPKEDVERRNAERENAANAKPMAPRVMQVLLAVFYPVILLVVAARAVTSPLFLWVEYNRPGFPGDGYGFSADDRMTYGSYAVDYLSNWSGPRYLGELVNHSGEKLFKDGEVSHMADVKLVILSSFATGVLLVLLSMVAIIFLRRRSTGGVRRGLFAGSIVTLVIILGLGTLAVLGWEQFFTEFHRIFFANGSWTFSLEDTLIRLFPGQFWIDAGIVIGALVLVASLVTLVLTWPTRRRRGLVKDKADSAPDIDRAGAPDADNAGGSSSQTAEKAVQP
;
A
#
# COMPACT_ATOMS: atom_id res chain seq x y z
N MET A 1 66.69 -62.46 -11.74
CA MET A 1 66.96 -63.23 -10.51
C MET A 1 67.42 -62.26 -9.42
N ASN A 2 66.50 -61.70 -8.64
CA ASN A 2 66.21 -62.12 -7.27
C ASN A 2 65.31 -61.06 -6.61
N ASP A 3 64.19 -61.55 -6.09
CA ASP A 3 63.20 -60.86 -5.28
C ASP A 3 63.78 -60.35 -3.95
N ASN A 4 63.21 -59.25 -3.45
CA ASN A 4 62.98 -59.13 -2.01
C ASN A 4 61.72 -58.28 -1.77
N SER A 5 60.73 -58.93 -1.16
CA SER A 5 59.40 -58.44 -0.85
C SER A 5 59.36 -57.73 0.51
N LEU A 6 58.56 -56.65 0.60
CA LEU A 6 58.06 -56.09 1.85
C LEU A 6 56.57 -55.80 1.70
N THR A 7 55.77 -56.48 2.53
CA THR A 7 54.33 -56.29 2.70
C THR A 7 54.04 -55.13 3.66
N PRO A 8 52.87 -54.50 3.53
CA PRO A 8 52.13 -54.11 4.73
C PRO A 8 50.63 -54.48 4.70
N SER A 9 50.24 -55.13 5.80
CA SER A 9 49.01 -55.06 6.62
C SER A 9 47.61 -54.82 6.02
N LYS A 10 46.72 -55.71 6.45
CA LYS A 10 45.31 -55.95 6.11
C LYS A 10 44.33 -54.91 6.73
N PRO A 11 43.16 -54.65 6.12
CA PRO A 11 42.16 -53.70 6.63
C PRO A 11 41.34 -54.25 7.80
N LEU A 12 40.94 -53.36 8.73
CA LEU A 12 40.03 -53.64 9.84
C LEU A 12 38.57 -53.67 9.37
N GLU A 13 37.84 -54.70 9.78
CA GLU A 13 36.40 -54.93 9.53
C GLU A 13 35.57 -54.38 10.71
N PRO A 14 34.40 -53.77 10.48
CA PRO A 14 33.56 -53.22 11.56
C PRO A 14 32.62 -54.27 12.16
N GLN A 15 32.49 -54.30 13.50
CA GLN A 15 31.48 -55.09 14.22
C GLN A 15 30.34 -54.20 14.78
N PRO A 16 29.13 -54.78 15.00
CA PRO A 16 27.85 -54.06 15.08
C PRO A 16 27.35 -53.74 16.50
N ASP A 17 26.29 -52.92 16.55
CA ASP A 17 25.54 -52.36 17.70
C ASP A 17 25.09 -53.35 18.78
N PRO A 18 24.67 -52.81 19.95
CA PRO A 18 23.28 -53.09 20.33
C PRO A 18 22.50 -51.94 20.96
N ALA A 19 21.24 -51.88 20.51
CA ALA A 19 20.01 -51.70 21.29
C ALA A 19 19.61 -50.30 21.79
N ALA A 20 18.45 -49.91 21.26
CA ALA A 20 17.54 -48.89 21.72
C ALA A 20 16.94 -49.18 23.12
N ALA A 21 16.73 -48.11 23.88
CA ALA A 21 15.62 -47.98 24.83
C ALA A 21 15.36 -46.50 25.15
N SER A 22 14.25 -45.97 24.62
CA SER A 22 13.23 -45.17 25.34
C SER A 22 13.66 -44.32 26.54
N ALA A 23 13.47 -42.99 26.46
CA ALA A 23 12.55 -42.26 27.34
C ALA A 23 12.54 -40.73 27.07
N ALA A 24 11.33 -40.17 27.09
CA ALA A 24 10.97 -38.84 27.60
C ALA A 24 11.45 -37.58 26.86
N ASP A 25 10.58 -37.13 25.95
CA ASP A 25 9.86 -35.86 26.04
C ASP A 25 10.37 -34.83 27.09
N SER A 26 10.84 -33.68 26.62
CA SER A 26 10.94 -32.44 27.39
C SER A 26 10.88 -31.23 26.45
N ASP A 27 9.66 -30.94 25.99
CA ASP A 27 9.26 -29.57 25.73
C ASP A 27 9.33 -28.77 27.04
N GLU A 28 10.28 -27.84 27.17
CA GLU A 28 10.15 -26.78 28.18
C GLU A 28 10.56 -25.42 27.61
N ALA A 29 9.52 -24.69 27.19
CA ALA A 29 9.54 -23.25 26.98
C ALA A 29 9.64 -22.55 28.34
N THR A 30 10.78 -21.96 28.61
CA THR A 30 10.96 -20.98 29.68
C THR A 30 10.23 -19.70 29.27
N PHE A 31 9.13 -19.35 29.93
CA PHE A 31 8.69 -18.00 30.34
C PHE A 31 7.22 -18.02 30.80
N ASP A 32 7.04 -17.93 32.12
CA ASP A 32 5.80 -18.04 32.88
C ASP A 32 4.97 -16.73 32.89
N TRP A 33 4.49 -16.30 31.72
CA TRP A 33 3.49 -15.21 31.63
C TRP A 33 2.44 -15.36 30.51
N MET A 34 2.33 -16.53 29.87
CA MET A 34 1.24 -16.84 28.93
C MET A 34 0.35 -17.97 29.46
N LYS A 35 -0.65 -17.58 30.27
CA LYS A 35 -1.88 -18.37 30.45
C LYS A 35 -3.11 -17.49 30.16
N PRO A 36 -4.05 -17.95 29.31
CA PRO A 36 -5.26 -17.19 28.99
C PRO A 36 -6.33 -17.38 30.06
N ALA A 37 -6.98 -16.29 30.47
CA ALA A 37 -8.21 -16.34 31.26
C ALA A 37 -9.42 -16.33 30.31
N ALA A 38 -10.24 -17.37 30.40
CA ALA A 38 -11.54 -17.47 29.76
C ALA A 38 -12.67 -17.24 30.78
N GLY A 39 -13.77 -16.65 30.31
CA GLY A 39 -15.13 -16.87 30.83
C GLY A 39 -15.72 -15.79 31.76
N ASN A 40 -16.71 -15.03 31.25
CA ASN A 40 -18.13 -15.31 31.51
C ASN A 40 -19.07 -14.15 31.10
N THR A 41 -20.04 -14.47 30.25
CA THR A 41 -21.40 -13.89 30.22
C THR A 41 -22.31 -14.93 30.89
N PRO A 42 -23.40 -14.57 31.60
CA PRO A 42 -24.71 -14.59 30.93
C PRO A 42 -25.78 -13.65 31.52
N ALA A 43 -26.87 -13.45 30.75
CA ALA A 43 -28.28 -13.66 31.14
C ALA A 43 -29.26 -12.57 30.64
N ALA A 44 -30.44 -13.05 30.25
CA ALA A 44 -31.53 -12.36 29.58
C ALA A 44 -32.73 -12.10 30.51
N ARG A 45 -33.49 -11.00 30.21
CA ARG A 45 -34.98 -10.74 30.26
C ARG A 45 -35.81 -11.18 31.51
N PRO A 46 -36.98 -10.55 31.85
CA PRO A 46 -38.07 -10.13 30.94
C PRO A 46 -38.92 -8.86 31.29
N GLN A 47 -39.79 -8.47 30.32
CA GLN A 47 -41.16 -7.85 30.31
C GLN A 47 -41.62 -6.92 31.46
N SER A 48 -42.42 -5.84 31.31
CA SER A 48 -43.71 -5.68 30.59
C SER A 48 -44.22 -4.20 30.58
N GLU A 49 -45.08 -3.86 29.59
CA GLU A 49 -46.23 -2.89 29.56
C GLU A 49 -45.98 -1.37 29.86
N THR A 50 -46.69 -0.34 29.35
CA THR A 50 -48.02 -0.17 28.71
C THR A 50 -48.07 1.16 27.89
N ARG A 51 -48.66 1.11 26.68
CA ARG A 51 -49.65 2.04 26.06
C ARG A 51 -49.50 3.58 26.16
N LYS A 52 -49.45 4.26 24.99
CA LYS A 52 -50.42 5.32 24.64
C LYS A 52 -50.46 5.62 23.14
N SER A 53 -51.69 5.62 22.63
CA SER A 53 -52.15 5.83 21.26
C SER A 53 -52.30 7.31 20.92
N ARG A 54 -52.08 7.71 19.66
CA ARG A 54 -52.97 8.67 18.94
C ARG A 54 -52.74 8.62 17.42
N ALA A 55 -53.85 8.50 16.68
CA ALA A 55 -53.97 8.56 15.22
C ALA A 55 -53.81 10.01 14.69
N PRO A 56 -53.77 10.19 13.35
CA PRO A 56 -55.03 10.58 12.70
C PRO A 56 -55.33 9.85 11.37
N GLU A 57 -56.61 9.89 11.04
CA GLU A 57 -57.26 9.42 9.81
C GLU A 57 -56.97 10.29 8.57
N PRO A 58 -57.27 9.77 7.36
CA PRO A 58 -56.88 10.33 6.07
C PRO A 58 -57.98 11.20 5.44
N ASP A 59 -57.59 12.19 4.65
CA ASP A 59 -58.52 12.84 3.71
C ASP A 59 -57.79 13.24 2.42
N GLY A 60 -58.48 13.09 1.28
CA GLY A 60 -58.06 13.63 -0.02
C GLY A 60 -57.56 12.63 -1.07
N SER A 61 -58.50 12.11 -1.88
CA SER A 61 -58.26 11.35 -3.11
C SER A 61 -57.50 12.15 -4.19
N PRO A 62 -56.80 11.47 -5.13
CA PRO A 62 -55.76 12.07 -5.97
C PRO A 62 -56.25 12.51 -7.37
N GLN A 63 -55.57 13.50 -7.94
CA GLN A 63 -55.73 13.92 -9.34
C GLN A 63 -54.62 13.29 -10.21
N PRO A 64 -54.94 12.51 -11.27
CA PRO A 64 -53.94 11.79 -12.05
C PRO A 64 -53.35 12.64 -13.18
N GLY A 65 -52.02 12.83 -13.13
CA GLY A 65 -51.22 13.47 -14.16
C GLY A 65 -50.29 12.48 -14.85
N SER A 66 -50.81 11.46 -15.54
CA SER A 66 -50.00 10.66 -16.47
C SER A 66 -50.84 9.95 -17.53
N ARG A 67 -50.26 9.79 -18.72
CA ARG A 67 -50.83 9.10 -19.90
C ARG A 67 -51.19 7.63 -19.65
N ALA A 68 -50.69 7.04 -18.56
CA ALA A 68 -51.01 5.68 -18.14
C ALA A 68 -52.43 5.54 -17.56
N ASP A 69 -52.97 6.57 -16.91
CA ASP A 69 -54.26 6.50 -16.22
C ASP A 69 -55.46 6.59 -17.18
N ARG A 70 -55.28 7.20 -18.36
CA ARG A 70 -56.30 7.20 -19.42
C ARG A 70 -56.51 5.83 -20.05
N LYS A 71 -55.47 5.00 -20.12
CA LYS A 71 -55.55 3.66 -20.73
C LYS A 71 -56.21 2.62 -19.81
N ALA A 72 -56.21 2.87 -18.49
CA ALA A 72 -56.90 2.03 -17.51
C ALA A 72 -58.41 2.33 -17.43
N ALA A 73 -58.83 3.57 -17.70
CA ALA A 73 -60.24 3.96 -17.72
C ALA A 73 -60.98 3.50 -19.00
N GLU A 74 -60.25 3.32 -20.11
CA GLU A 74 -60.81 2.87 -21.40
C GLU A 74 -61.05 1.35 -21.47
N ALA A 75 -60.47 0.58 -20.53
CA ALA A 75 -60.64 -0.87 -20.44
C ALA A 75 -61.86 -1.31 -19.58
N ALA A 76 -62.63 -0.36 -19.03
CA ALA A 76 -63.73 -0.64 -18.10
C ALA A 76 -65.14 -0.57 -18.75
N VAL A 77 -65.25 -0.52 -20.08
CA VAL A 77 -66.54 -0.49 -20.78
C VAL A 77 -66.59 -1.64 -21.78
N GLU A 78 -67.16 -2.77 -21.36
CA GLU A 78 -67.61 -3.86 -22.23
C GLU A 78 -69.14 -3.99 -22.09
N PRO A 79 -69.91 -4.06 -23.19
CA PRO A 79 -71.36 -4.17 -23.15
C PRO A 79 -71.81 -5.63 -22.96
N SER A 80 -72.79 -5.83 -22.09
CA SER A 80 -73.48 -7.10 -21.87
C SER A 80 -74.39 -7.48 -23.05
N THR A 81 -74.24 -8.68 -23.62
CA THR A 81 -75.36 -9.45 -24.18
C THR A 81 -75.12 -10.98 -24.06
N PRO A 82 -76.17 -11.81 -23.88
CA PRO A 82 -76.03 -13.20 -23.43
C PRO A 82 -76.21 -14.20 -24.58
N ARG A 83 -75.40 -15.27 -24.62
CA ARG A 83 -75.74 -16.53 -25.33
C ARG A 83 -75.10 -17.73 -24.64
N ASP A 84 -75.96 -18.67 -24.25
CA ASP A 84 -75.64 -20.03 -23.82
C ASP A 84 -75.09 -20.85 -24.98
N GLU A 85 -73.88 -21.41 -24.86
CA GLU A 85 -73.45 -22.70 -25.46
C GLU A 85 -72.16 -23.21 -24.74
N PRO A 86 -71.95 -24.54 -24.61
CA PRO A 86 -70.87 -25.09 -23.79
C PRO A 86 -69.52 -24.98 -24.49
N LEU A 87 -68.67 -24.09 -23.99
CA LEU A 87 -67.29 -23.93 -24.46
C LEU A 87 -66.43 -25.12 -24.05
N PHE A 88 -66.00 -25.90 -25.05
CA PHE A 88 -64.91 -26.86 -24.95
C PHE A 88 -63.61 -26.09 -24.65
N SER A 89 -63.11 -26.16 -23.41
CA SER A 89 -61.90 -25.47 -22.98
C SER A 89 -60.67 -26.35 -23.19
N GLU A 90 -59.97 -26.16 -24.30
CA GLU A 90 -58.65 -26.73 -24.51
C GLU A 90 -57.59 -25.79 -23.90
N PRO A 91 -56.78 -26.22 -22.91
CA PRO A 91 -55.80 -25.35 -22.29
C PRO A 91 -54.59 -25.18 -23.20
N LEU A 92 -54.46 -24.00 -23.81
CA LEU A 92 -53.25 -23.62 -24.55
C LEU A 92 -52.01 -23.66 -23.63
N PRO A 93 -50.84 -24.10 -24.12
CA PRO A 93 -49.61 -24.32 -23.34
C PRO A 93 -48.91 -23.03 -22.87
N THR A 94 -49.60 -21.89 -22.88
CA THR A 94 -49.08 -20.58 -22.44
C THR A 94 -49.53 -20.21 -21.01
N SER A 95 -50.48 -20.94 -20.41
CA SER A 95 -50.88 -20.70 -19.00
C SER A 95 -49.80 -21.06 -17.96
N ALA A 96 -48.77 -21.83 -18.34
CA ALA A 96 -47.64 -22.15 -17.46
C ALA A 96 -46.66 -20.97 -17.24
N LEU A 97 -46.81 -19.86 -17.99
CA LEU A 97 -45.99 -18.65 -17.86
C LEU A 97 -46.63 -17.56 -16.97
N GLN A 98 -47.83 -17.82 -16.42
CA GLN A 98 -48.54 -16.91 -15.51
C GLN A 98 -48.48 -17.32 -14.04
N VAL A 99 -47.61 -18.29 -13.68
CA VAL A 99 -47.33 -18.58 -12.28
C VAL A 99 -46.53 -17.40 -11.72
N ARG A 100 -47.21 -16.49 -11.01
CA ARG A 100 -46.58 -15.44 -10.22
C ARG A 100 -45.58 -16.14 -9.29
N PRO A 101 -44.27 -15.83 -9.37
CA PRO A 101 -43.29 -16.46 -8.49
C PRO A 101 -43.74 -16.31 -7.03
N PRO A 102 -43.53 -17.34 -6.19
CA PRO A 102 -43.84 -17.26 -4.77
C PRO A 102 -43.31 -15.95 -4.18
N LYS A 103 -44.10 -15.29 -3.33
CA LYS A 103 -43.75 -13.97 -2.78
C LYS A 103 -42.34 -13.98 -2.14
N GLU A 104 -41.98 -15.08 -1.49
CA GLU A 104 -40.67 -15.32 -0.90
C GLU A 104 -39.50 -15.29 -1.90
N ASP A 105 -39.68 -15.80 -3.12
CA ASP A 105 -38.66 -15.74 -4.17
C ASP A 105 -38.47 -14.33 -4.73
N VAL A 106 -39.57 -13.57 -4.83
CA VAL A 106 -39.54 -12.16 -5.27
C VAL A 106 -38.87 -11.30 -4.21
N GLU A 107 -39.19 -11.52 -2.94
CA GLU A 107 -38.58 -10.84 -1.79
C GLU A 107 -37.10 -11.19 -1.66
N ARG A 108 -36.71 -12.46 -1.83
CA ARG A 108 -35.29 -12.87 -1.86
C ARG A 108 -34.53 -12.17 -2.98
N ARG A 109 -35.07 -12.16 -4.21
CA ARG A 109 -34.43 -11.49 -5.35
C ARG A 109 -34.36 -9.98 -5.18
N ASN A 110 -35.37 -9.36 -4.57
CA ASN A 110 -35.34 -7.93 -4.25
C ASN A 110 -34.31 -7.63 -3.16
N ALA A 111 -34.23 -8.44 -2.10
CA ALA A 111 -33.21 -8.33 -1.07
C ALA A 111 -31.79 -8.54 -1.64
N GLU A 112 -31.60 -9.48 -2.56
CA GLU A 112 -30.34 -9.69 -3.27
C GLU A 112 -29.97 -8.48 -4.15
N ARG A 113 -30.94 -7.88 -4.85
CA ARG A 113 -30.74 -6.66 -5.65
C ARG A 113 -30.44 -5.45 -4.78
N GLU A 114 -31.12 -5.30 -3.66
CA GLU A 114 -30.86 -4.25 -2.67
C GLU A 114 -29.49 -4.45 -2.02
N ASN A 115 -29.10 -5.68 -1.68
CA ASN A 115 -27.77 -6.01 -1.18
C ASN A 115 -26.68 -5.73 -2.23
N ALA A 116 -26.92 -6.06 -3.51
CA ALA A 116 -26.00 -5.76 -4.61
C ALA A 116 -25.90 -4.25 -4.90
N ALA A 117 -26.99 -3.50 -4.76
CA ALA A 117 -27.02 -2.05 -4.90
C ALA A 117 -26.39 -1.32 -3.69
N ASN A 118 -26.52 -1.89 -2.49
CA ASN A 118 -25.96 -1.37 -1.24
C ASN A 118 -24.51 -1.81 -1.00
N ALA A 119 -23.97 -2.75 -1.79
CA ALA A 119 -22.58 -3.14 -1.73
C ALA A 119 -21.70 -1.93 -2.10
N LYS A 120 -21.09 -1.30 -1.08
CA LYS A 120 -20.14 -0.19 -1.28
C LYS A 120 -19.08 -0.62 -2.30
N PRO A 121 -18.76 0.21 -3.32
CA PRO A 121 -17.78 -0.17 -4.32
C PRO A 121 -16.43 -0.42 -3.62
N MET A 122 -16.00 -1.68 -3.59
CA MET A 122 -14.75 -2.08 -2.94
C MET A 122 -13.54 -1.72 -3.79
N ALA A 123 -13.70 -1.54 -5.11
CA ALA A 123 -12.62 -1.26 -6.05
C ALA A 123 -11.78 -0.01 -5.68
N PRO A 124 -12.35 1.16 -5.32
CA PRO A 124 -11.55 2.29 -4.84
C PRO A 124 -10.77 1.99 -3.55
N ARG A 125 -11.26 1.13 -2.66
CA ARG A 125 -10.53 0.74 -1.44
C ARG A 125 -9.37 -0.18 -1.77
N VAL A 126 -9.59 -1.17 -2.64
CA VAL A 126 -8.53 -2.07 -3.13
C VAL A 126 -7.41 -1.27 -3.78
N MET A 127 -7.75 -0.31 -4.65
CA MET A 127 -6.74 0.55 -5.29
C MET A 127 -5.98 1.45 -4.30
N GLN A 128 -6.63 1.89 -3.21
CA GLN A 128 -5.94 2.63 -2.14
C GLN A 128 -4.94 1.76 -1.39
N VAL A 129 -5.32 0.51 -1.08
CA VAL A 129 -4.44 -0.45 -0.41
C VAL A 129 -3.26 -0.81 -1.31
N LEU A 130 -3.50 -1.10 -2.59
CA LEU A 130 -2.42 -1.36 -3.55
C LEU A 130 -1.44 -0.18 -3.63
N LEU A 131 -1.95 1.05 -3.74
CA LEU A 131 -1.10 2.23 -3.76
C LEU A 131 -0.30 2.39 -2.45
N ALA A 132 -0.90 2.09 -1.30
CA ALA A 132 -0.23 2.13 0.00
C ALA A 132 0.87 1.07 0.12
N VAL A 133 0.68 -0.12 -0.44
CA VAL A 133 1.65 -1.23 -0.43
C VAL A 133 2.78 -1.00 -1.44
N PHE A 134 2.49 -0.45 -2.62
CA PHE A 134 3.51 -0.18 -3.63
C PHE A 134 4.44 0.96 -3.23
N TYR A 135 3.91 1.97 -2.53
CA TYR A 135 4.64 3.17 -2.13
C TYR A 135 5.99 2.89 -1.41
N PRO A 136 6.07 2.09 -0.33
CA PRO A 136 7.34 1.80 0.33
C PRO A 136 8.36 1.14 -0.60
N VAL A 137 7.92 0.19 -1.43
CA VAL A 137 8.81 -0.55 -2.35
C VAL A 137 9.36 0.39 -3.42
N ILE A 138 8.51 1.25 -4.00
CA ILE A 138 8.94 2.24 -4.99
C ILE A 138 9.99 3.19 -4.39
N LEU A 139 9.76 3.70 -3.17
CA LEU A 139 10.73 4.57 -2.51
C LEU A 139 12.06 3.87 -2.25
N LEU A 140 12.03 2.62 -1.78
CA LEU A 140 13.25 1.84 -1.56
C LEU A 140 14.02 1.61 -2.86
N VAL A 141 13.34 1.28 -3.97
CA VAL A 141 13.99 1.10 -5.27
C VAL A 141 14.63 2.40 -5.78
N VAL A 142 13.93 3.52 -5.63
CA VAL A 142 14.47 4.84 -6.01
C VAL A 142 15.68 5.22 -5.15
N ALA A 143 15.61 4.98 -3.83
CA ALA A 143 16.72 5.24 -2.92
C ALA A 143 17.93 4.32 -3.20
N ALA A 144 17.69 3.03 -3.45
CA ALA A 144 18.72 2.08 -3.87
C ALA A 144 19.39 2.55 -5.18
N ARG A 145 18.60 2.98 -6.17
CA ARG A 145 19.14 3.54 -7.42
C ARG A 145 20.00 4.78 -7.21
N ALA A 146 19.68 5.61 -6.21
CA ALA A 146 20.44 6.80 -5.88
C ALA A 146 21.82 6.44 -5.28
N VAL A 147 21.89 5.46 -4.38
CA VAL A 147 23.17 5.04 -3.78
C VAL A 147 24.01 4.16 -4.72
N THR A 148 23.41 3.39 -5.62
CA THR A 148 24.13 2.66 -6.67
C THR A 148 24.42 3.56 -7.88
N SER A 149 24.86 4.80 -7.64
CA SER A 149 25.15 5.77 -8.71
C SER A 149 26.59 6.26 -8.63
N PRO A 150 27.20 6.65 -9.77
CA PRO A 150 28.53 7.26 -9.76
C PRO A 150 28.62 8.52 -8.89
N LEU A 151 27.52 9.27 -8.78
CA LEU A 151 27.46 10.45 -7.93
C LEU A 151 27.60 10.10 -6.44
N PHE A 152 26.88 9.08 -5.98
CA PHE A 152 26.99 8.63 -4.60
C PHE A 152 28.41 8.12 -4.29
N LEU A 153 28.98 7.31 -5.19
CA LEU A 153 30.37 6.84 -5.04
C LEU A 153 31.34 8.02 -4.91
N TRP A 154 31.20 9.03 -5.77
CA TRP A 154 32.02 10.24 -5.72
C TRP A 154 31.86 10.96 -4.37
N VAL A 155 30.63 11.20 -3.93
CA VAL A 155 30.36 11.88 -2.65
C VAL A 155 30.98 11.11 -1.48
N GLU A 156 30.84 9.79 -1.49
CA GLU A 156 31.28 8.92 -0.40
C GLU A 156 32.80 8.82 -0.30
N TYR A 157 33.52 8.84 -1.42
CA TYR A 157 34.99 8.90 -1.38
C TYR A 157 35.55 10.30 -1.10
N ASN A 158 34.78 11.36 -1.33
CA ASN A 158 35.22 12.74 -1.11
C ASN A 158 34.75 13.33 0.22
N ARG A 159 33.95 12.62 1.03
CA ARG A 159 33.53 13.11 2.34
C ARG A 159 34.68 13.05 3.36
N PRO A 160 34.73 14.00 4.30
CA PRO A 160 35.69 13.94 5.40
C PRO A 160 35.53 12.67 6.24
N GLY A 161 36.66 12.06 6.60
CA GLY A 161 36.70 10.92 7.52
C GLY A 161 36.34 9.56 6.92
N PHE A 162 36.19 9.45 5.59
CA PHE A 162 36.04 8.15 4.96
C PHE A 162 37.32 7.30 5.13
N PRO A 163 37.24 6.02 5.50
CA PRO A 163 38.41 5.21 5.79
C PRO A 163 39.27 4.98 4.55
N GLY A 164 40.59 5.20 4.70
CA GLY A 164 41.57 4.83 3.69
C GLY A 164 41.68 3.31 3.50
N ASP A 165 42.30 2.89 2.40
CA ASP A 165 42.62 1.48 2.20
C ASP A 165 43.95 1.12 2.88
N GLY A 166 43.92 0.13 3.77
CA GLY A 166 45.12 -0.39 4.43
C GLY A 166 46.02 -1.23 3.53
N TYR A 167 45.55 -1.58 2.33
CA TYR A 167 46.22 -2.50 1.40
C TYR A 167 46.74 -1.82 0.12
N GLY A 168 46.76 -0.48 0.10
CA GLY A 168 47.55 0.29 -0.86
C GLY A 168 46.78 0.96 -2.01
N PHE A 169 45.45 0.86 -2.10
CA PHE A 169 44.71 1.70 -3.04
C PHE A 169 44.66 3.15 -2.57
N SER A 170 45.05 4.07 -3.45
CA SER A 170 44.78 5.49 -3.27
C SER A 170 43.28 5.79 -3.41
N ALA A 171 42.85 6.98 -3.02
CA ALA A 171 41.47 7.42 -3.25
C ALA A 171 41.12 7.43 -4.75
N ASP A 172 42.09 7.80 -5.61
CA ASP A 172 41.93 7.83 -7.06
C ASP A 172 41.81 6.41 -7.65
N ASP A 173 42.59 5.46 -7.13
CA ASP A 173 42.47 4.04 -7.49
C ASP A 173 41.09 3.49 -7.15
N ARG A 174 40.64 3.75 -5.92
CA ARG A 174 39.31 3.31 -5.45
C ARG A 174 38.20 3.94 -6.27
N MET A 175 38.37 5.20 -6.65
CA MET A 175 37.41 5.89 -7.50
C MET A 175 37.35 5.26 -8.89
N THR A 176 38.50 5.00 -9.48
CA THR A 176 38.61 4.36 -10.81
C THR A 176 38.02 2.95 -10.78
N TYR A 177 38.52 2.08 -9.91
CA TYR A 177 38.10 0.68 -9.82
C TYR A 177 36.66 0.53 -9.33
N GLY A 178 36.26 1.33 -8.35
CA GLY A 178 34.88 1.38 -7.85
C GLY A 178 33.89 1.83 -8.92
N SER A 179 34.30 2.77 -9.80
CA SER A 179 33.43 3.23 -10.88
C SER A 179 33.10 2.12 -11.89
N TYR A 180 34.05 1.23 -12.20
CA TYR A 180 33.77 0.05 -13.03
C TYR A 180 32.76 -0.89 -12.36
N ALA A 181 32.92 -1.16 -11.06
CA ALA A 181 31.98 -2.01 -10.33
C ALA A 181 30.56 -1.40 -10.26
N VAL A 182 30.44 -0.09 -10.04
CA VAL A 182 29.13 0.60 -10.04
C VAL A 182 28.51 0.67 -11.44
N ASP A 183 29.30 0.96 -12.47
CA ASP A 183 28.84 0.96 -13.86
C ASP A 183 28.31 -0.42 -14.29
N TYR A 184 29.01 -1.49 -13.89
CA TYR A 184 28.63 -2.87 -14.15
C TYR A 184 27.20 -3.21 -13.72
N LEU A 185 26.72 -2.61 -12.62
CA LEU A 185 25.36 -2.85 -12.11
C LEU A 185 24.24 -2.42 -13.06
N SER A 186 24.52 -1.52 -14.00
CA SER A 186 23.51 -0.94 -14.89
C SER A 186 23.81 -1.09 -16.38
N ASN A 187 25.03 -1.47 -16.75
CA ASN A 187 25.40 -1.72 -18.14
C ASN A 187 24.92 -3.10 -18.63
N TRP A 188 25.04 -3.35 -19.94
CA TRP A 188 24.63 -4.62 -20.57
C TRP A 188 25.75 -5.66 -20.68
N SER A 189 26.91 -5.40 -20.07
CA SER A 189 28.08 -6.28 -20.17
C SER A 189 27.93 -7.51 -19.27
N GLY A 190 28.49 -8.65 -19.70
CA GLY A 190 28.59 -9.85 -18.89
C GLY A 190 29.73 -9.79 -17.85
N PRO A 191 29.90 -10.85 -17.02
CA PRO A 191 30.87 -10.87 -15.93
C PRO A 191 32.33 -10.64 -16.36
N ARG A 192 32.66 -10.92 -17.62
CA ARG A 192 33.98 -10.62 -18.22
C ARG A 192 34.39 -9.15 -18.08
N TYR A 193 33.42 -8.23 -18.03
CA TYR A 193 33.69 -6.80 -17.84
C TYR A 193 34.51 -6.50 -16.58
N LEU A 194 34.24 -7.21 -15.48
CA LEU A 194 35.04 -7.09 -14.25
C LEU A 194 36.18 -8.11 -14.22
N GLY A 195 35.96 -9.31 -14.75
CA GLY A 195 36.94 -10.41 -14.71
C GLY A 195 38.18 -10.20 -15.59
N GLU A 196 38.13 -9.28 -16.55
CA GLU A 196 39.26 -8.93 -17.42
C GLU A 196 39.99 -7.66 -16.97
N LEU A 197 39.52 -6.98 -15.91
CA LEU A 197 40.23 -5.83 -15.35
C LEU A 197 41.52 -6.28 -14.68
N VAL A 198 42.58 -5.52 -14.90
CA VAL A 198 43.90 -5.75 -14.31
C VAL A 198 44.37 -4.53 -13.54
N ASN A 199 45.14 -4.75 -12.48
CA ASN A 199 45.81 -3.69 -11.73
C ASN A 199 47.08 -3.20 -12.46
N HIS A 200 47.79 -2.23 -11.89
CA HIS A 200 49.04 -1.70 -12.45
C HIS A 200 50.16 -2.75 -12.62
N SER A 201 50.11 -3.86 -11.87
CA SER A 201 51.05 -4.98 -11.95
C SER A 201 50.67 -6.00 -13.03
N GLY A 202 49.53 -5.83 -13.71
CA GLY A 202 49.02 -6.76 -14.72
C GLY A 202 48.29 -7.98 -14.16
N GLU A 203 48.03 -8.03 -12.85
CA GLU A 203 47.28 -9.10 -12.20
C GLU A 203 45.77 -8.81 -12.24
N LYS A 204 44.93 -9.85 -12.21
CA LYS A 204 43.47 -9.70 -12.14
C LYS A 204 43.08 -8.81 -10.98
N LEU A 205 42.30 -7.76 -11.26
CA LEU A 205 41.82 -6.82 -10.27
C LEU A 205 40.78 -7.46 -9.35
N PHE A 206 39.84 -8.21 -9.91
CA PHE A 206 38.83 -8.97 -9.14
C PHE A 206 39.10 -10.48 -9.25
N LYS A 207 38.97 -11.19 -8.14
CA LYS A 207 38.98 -12.65 -8.09
C LYS A 207 37.70 -13.21 -8.71
N ASP A 208 37.75 -14.45 -9.18
CA ASP A 208 36.60 -15.09 -9.85
C ASP A 208 35.36 -15.17 -8.94
N GLY A 209 35.55 -15.34 -7.63
CA GLY A 209 34.47 -15.29 -6.64
C GLY A 209 33.81 -13.91 -6.52
N GLU A 210 34.60 -12.83 -6.54
CA GLU A 210 34.10 -11.46 -6.49
C GLU A 210 33.31 -11.10 -7.76
N VAL A 211 33.80 -11.55 -8.92
CA VAL A 211 33.11 -11.39 -10.21
C VAL A 211 31.79 -12.16 -10.22
N SER A 212 31.77 -13.39 -9.71
CA SER A 212 30.53 -14.18 -9.59
C SER A 212 29.52 -13.48 -8.68
N HIS A 213 29.96 -12.99 -7.52
CA HIS A 213 29.09 -12.27 -6.60
C HIS A 213 28.54 -10.99 -7.23
N MET A 214 29.37 -10.21 -7.92
CA MET A 214 28.91 -9.01 -8.62
C MET A 214 27.89 -9.33 -9.72
N ALA A 215 27.98 -10.50 -10.36
CA ALA A 215 26.96 -10.95 -11.31
C ALA A 215 25.61 -11.23 -10.62
N ASP A 216 25.62 -11.85 -9.44
CA ASP A 216 24.41 -12.04 -8.64
C ASP A 216 23.82 -10.69 -8.18
N VAL A 217 24.67 -9.78 -7.69
CA VAL A 217 24.26 -8.43 -7.29
C VAL A 217 23.63 -7.67 -8.46
N LYS A 218 24.22 -7.76 -9.65
CA LYS A 218 23.66 -7.15 -10.87
C LYS A 218 22.26 -7.68 -11.16
N LEU A 219 22.03 -8.98 -11.03
CA LEU A 219 20.70 -9.56 -11.24
C LEU A 219 19.68 -9.03 -10.22
N VAL A 220 20.07 -8.93 -8.95
CA VAL A 220 19.21 -8.37 -7.88
C VAL A 220 18.89 -6.90 -8.15
N ILE A 221 19.89 -6.10 -8.55
CA ILE A 221 19.70 -4.68 -8.86
C ILE A 221 18.79 -4.48 -10.08
N LEU A 222 19.06 -5.19 -11.18
CA LEU A 222 18.26 -5.06 -12.40
C LEU A 222 16.81 -5.55 -12.20
N SER A 223 16.61 -6.67 -11.50
CA SER A 223 15.27 -7.18 -11.17
C SER A 223 14.52 -6.25 -10.22
N SER A 224 15.21 -5.62 -9.26
CA SER A 224 14.64 -4.60 -8.38
C SER A 224 14.20 -3.35 -9.15
N PHE A 225 15.02 -2.87 -10.09
CA PHE A 225 14.67 -1.73 -10.94
C PHE A 225 13.50 -2.05 -11.88
N ALA A 226 13.49 -3.24 -12.50
CA ALA A 226 12.37 -3.68 -13.33
C ALA A 226 11.07 -3.76 -12.52
N THR A 227 11.14 -4.31 -11.30
CA THR A 227 10.00 -4.36 -10.37
C THR A 227 9.55 -2.96 -9.99
N GLY A 228 10.47 -2.04 -9.68
CA GLY A 228 10.15 -0.65 -9.37
C GLY A 228 9.41 0.04 -10.52
N VAL A 229 9.88 -0.13 -11.76
CA VAL A 229 9.21 0.41 -12.96
C VAL A 229 7.80 -0.15 -13.09
N LEU A 230 7.64 -1.47 -12.94
CA LEU A 230 6.32 -2.11 -12.97
C LEU A 230 5.37 -1.55 -11.91
N LEU A 231 5.83 -1.41 -10.66
CA LEU A 231 5.02 -0.87 -9.56
C LEU A 231 4.66 0.60 -9.77
N VAL A 232 5.54 1.40 -10.37
CA VAL A 232 5.24 2.79 -10.75
C VAL A 232 4.13 2.83 -11.81
N LEU A 233 4.20 1.98 -12.84
CA LEU A 233 3.16 1.89 -13.87
C LEU A 233 1.81 1.46 -13.29
N LEU A 234 1.80 0.43 -12.43
CA LEU A 234 0.58 -0.01 -11.74
C LEU A 234 0.01 1.07 -10.80
N SER A 235 0.89 1.79 -10.10
CA SER A 235 0.50 2.93 -9.26
C SER A 235 -0.10 4.06 -10.09
N MET A 236 0.43 4.33 -11.29
CA MET A 236 -0.12 5.32 -12.21
C MET A 236 -1.56 4.96 -12.63
N VAL A 237 -1.81 3.69 -13.00
CA VAL A 237 -3.15 3.20 -13.32
C VAL A 237 -4.10 3.35 -12.12
N ALA A 238 -3.65 2.96 -10.92
CA ALA A 238 -4.43 3.11 -9.70
C ALA A 238 -4.77 4.58 -9.43
N ILE A 239 -3.80 5.49 -9.56
CA ILE A 239 -3.98 6.94 -9.37
C ILE A 239 -5.01 7.49 -10.36
N ILE A 240 -4.90 7.16 -11.66
CA ILE A 240 -5.85 7.63 -12.69
C ILE A 240 -7.27 7.13 -12.37
N PHE A 241 -7.41 5.86 -12.01
CA PHE A 241 -8.69 5.28 -11.60
C PHE A 241 -9.28 5.99 -10.37
N LEU A 242 -8.47 6.17 -9.33
CA LEU A 242 -8.85 6.82 -8.07
C LEU A 242 -9.25 8.28 -8.27
N ARG A 243 -8.53 9.03 -9.12
CA ARG A 243 -8.88 10.43 -9.44
C ARG A 243 -10.25 10.54 -10.12
N ARG A 244 -10.65 9.57 -10.93
CA ARG A 244 -11.94 9.55 -11.63
C ARG A 244 -13.09 9.05 -10.76
N ARG A 245 -12.85 8.13 -9.82
CA ARG A 245 -13.91 7.41 -9.08
C ARG A 245 -13.99 7.74 -7.58
N SER A 246 -13.01 8.44 -7.01
CA SER A 246 -12.98 8.73 -5.56
C SER A 246 -12.32 10.07 -5.24
N THR A 247 -13.11 11.02 -4.72
CA THR A 247 -12.58 12.30 -4.23
C THR A 247 -11.63 12.06 -3.04
N GLY A 248 -10.36 12.44 -3.22
CA GLY A 248 -9.31 12.25 -2.22
C GLY A 248 -8.80 10.81 -2.04
N GLY A 249 -9.23 9.85 -2.87
CA GLY A 249 -8.79 8.45 -2.76
C GLY A 249 -7.27 8.29 -2.84
N VAL A 250 -6.63 8.96 -3.79
CA VAL A 250 -5.16 8.98 -3.95
C VAL A 250 -4.48 9.45 -2.65
N ARG A 251 -4.97 10.53 -2.04
CA ARG A 251 -4.39 11.09 -0.81
C ARG A 251 -4.48 10.11 0.34
N ARG A 252 -5.62 9.40 0.50
CA ARG A 252 -5.77 8.39 1.55
C ARG A 252 -4.81 7.21 1.36
N GLY A 253 -4.64 6.74 0.12
CA GLY A 253 -3.69 5.67 -0.20
C GLY A 253 -2.24 6.08 0.08
N LEU A 254 -1.83 7.25 -0.40
CA LEU A 254 -0.48 7.77 -0.16
C LEU A 254 -0.21 8.09 1.32
N PHE A 255 -1.21 8.62 2.05
CA PHE A 255 -1.11 8.84 3.49
C PHE A 255 -0.89 7.51 4.23
N ALA A 256 -1.70 6.49 3.95
CA ALA A 256 -1.51 5.16 4.53
C ALA A 256 -0.14 4.56 4.16
N GLY A 257 0.26 4.67 2.90
CA GLY A 257 1.58 4.22 2.43
C GLY A 257 2.72 4.93 3.15
N SER A 258 2.61 6.24 3.39
CA SER A 258 3.63 7.00 4.11
C SER A 258 3.76 6.57 5.58
N ILE A 259 2.64 6.28 6.27
CA ILE A 259 2.68 5.76 7.65
C ILE A 259 3.34 4.38 7.68
N VAL A 260 2.91 3.46 6.81
CA VAL A 260 3.49 2.12 6.71
C VAL A 260 5.00 2.19 6.44
N THR A 261 5.41 3.06 5.52
CA THR A 261 6.82 3.26 5.18
C THR A 261 7.62 3.78 6.38
N LEU A 262 7.09 4.74 7.13
CA LEU A 262 7.72 5.26 8.34
C LEU A 262 7.91 4.16 9.40
N VAL A 263 6.89 3.34 9.64
CA VAL A 263 6.99 2.21 10.58
C VAL A 263 8.08 1.23 10.12
N ILE A 264 8.08 0.86 8.85
CA ILE A 264 9.08 -0.08 8.28
C ILE A 264 10.50 0.50 8.40
N ILE A 265 10.73 1.73 7.95
CA ILE A 265 12.10 2.29 7.90
C ILE A 265 12.65 2.58 9.29
N LEU A 266 11.80 2.99 10.24
CA LEU A 266 12.21 3.16 11.64
C LEU A 266 12.52 1.83 12.30
N GLY A 267 11.73 0.78 12.03
CA GLY A 267 11.99 -0.57 12.50
C GLY A 267 13.32 -1.13 11.96
N LEU A 268 13.50 -1.11 10.64
CA LEU A 268 14.74 -1.57 9.98
C LEU A 268 15.96 -0.75 10.43
N GLY A 269 15.81 0.57 10.52
CA GLY A 269 16.87 1.46 11.02
C GLY A 269 17.26 1.15 12.46
N THR A 270 16.29 0.85 13.33
CA THR A 270 16.57 0.45 14.72
C THR A 270 17.36 -0.86 14.77
N LEU A 271 16.96 -1.87 13.99
CA LEU A 271 17.69 -3.15 13.90
C LEU A 271 19.12 -2.95 13.39
N ALA A 272 19.31 -2.13 12.36
CA ALA A 272 20.62 -1.82 11.81
C ALA A 272 21.53 -1.10 12.82
N VAL A 273 20.99 -0.18 13.62
CA VAL A 273 21.75 0.54 14.67
C VAL A 273 22.13 -0.37 15.84
N LEU A 274 21.25 -1.29 16.24
CA LEU A 274 21.52 -2.21 17.36
C LEU A 274 22.51 -3.32 17.00
N GLY A 275 22.61 -3.69 15.73
CA GLY A 275 23.48 -4.78 15.28
C GLY A 275 23.72 -4.76 13.79
N TRP A 276 24.63 -3.89 13.34
CA TRP A 276 24.95 -3.71 11.91
C TRP A 276 25.39 -5.02 11.23
N GLU A 277 26.33 -5.74 11.83
CA GLU A 277 26.88 -6.98 11.25
C GLU A 277 25.81 -8.06 11.04
N GLN A 278 24.94 -8.25 12.02
CA GLN A 278 23.84 -9.20 11.92
C GLN A 278 22.80 -8.73 10.90
N PHE A 279 22.42 -7.44 10.93
CA PHE A 279 21.50 -6.87 9.96
C PHE A 279 22.00 -7.04 8.52
N PHE A 280 23.26 -6.71 8.26
CA PHE A 280 23.89 -6.85 6.95
C PHE A 280 23.95 -8.32 6.50
N THR A 281 24.28 -9.24 7.42
CA THR A 281 24.32 -10.67 7.13
C THR A 281 22.95 -11.23 6.78
N GLU A 282 21.91 -10.90 7.56
CA GLU A 282 20.54 -11.35 7.26
C GLU A 282 20.00 -10.75 5.96
N PHE A 283 20.34 -9.50 5.67
CA PHE A 283 20.04 -8.90 4.37
C PHE A 283 20.67 -9.71 3.22
N HIS A 284 21.95 -10.08 3.32
CA HIS A 284 22.62 -10.85 2.28
C HIS A 284 22.04 -12.26 2.12
N ARG A 285 21.67 -12.92 3.22
CA ARG A 285 21.06 -14.27 3.19
C ARG A 285 19.71 -14.33 2.46
N ILE A 286 18.98 -13.23 2.38
CA ILE A 286 17.72 -13.16 1.63
C ILE A 286 17.97 -13.24 0.13
N PHE A 287 19.10 -12.69 -0.36
CA PHE A 287 19.37 -12.54 -1.79
C PHE A 287 20.43 -13.50 -2.33
N PHE A 288 21.35 -13.96 -1.48
CA PHE A 288 22.54 -14.69 -1.90
C PHE A 288 22.71 -15.99 -1.12
N ALA A 289 23.28 -17.00 -1.78
CA ALA A 289 23.60 -18.28 -1.17
C ALA A 289 24.72 -18.12 -0.11
N ASN A 290 24.74 -19.00 0.89
CA ASN A 290 25.79 -18.99 1.90
C ASN A 290 27.17 -19.19 1.25
N GLY A 291 28.13 -18.34 1.61
CA GLY A 291 29.50 -18.38 1.13
C GLY A 291 29.75 -17.72 -0.24
N SER A 292 28.71 -17.28 -0.97
CA SER A 292 28.91 -16.61 -2.27
C SER A 292 29.23 -15.11 -2.16
N TRP A 293 29.21 -14.54 -0.95
CA TRP A 293 29.34 -13.09 -0.70
C TRP A 293 30.31 -12.77 0.45
N THR A 294 30.95 -13.78 1.04
CA THR A 294 31.91 -13.60 2.14
C THR A 294 33.34 -13.55 1.60
N PHE A 295 34.01 -12.41 1.79
CA PHE A 295 35.32 -12.11 1.23
C PHE A 295 36.32 -11.71 2.32
N SER A 296 37.62 -11.82 2.02
CA SER A 296 38.69 -11.38 2.91
C SER A 296 38.83 -9.84 2.90
N LEU A 297 39.47 -9.28 3.92
CA LEU A 297 39.74 -7.82 3.96
C LEU A 297 40.69 -7.36 2.85
N GLU A 298 41.47 -8.27 2.26
CA GLU A 298 42.40 -8.02 1.15
C GLU A 298 41.71 -8.08 -0.21
N ASP A 299 40.49 -8.63 -0.28
CA ASP A 299 39.75 -8.77 -1.53
C ASP A 299 39.32 -7.40 -2.04
N THR A 300 39.50 -7.17 -3.35
CA THR A 300 39.30 -5.88 -4.00
C THR A 300 37.92 -5.30 -3.72
N LEU A 301 36.88 -6.13 -3.72
CA LEU A 301 35.50 -5.72 -3.50
C LEU A 301 35.29 -5.14 -2.10
N ILE A 302 35.90 -5.75 -1.07
CA ILE A 302 35.83 -5.25 0.33
C ILE A 302 36.65 -3.98 0.48
N ARG A 303 37.81 -3.91 -0.19
CA ARG A 303 38.66 -2.71 -0.19
C ARG A 303 37.98 -1.52 -0.88
N LEU A 304 37.23 -1.77 -1.95
CA LEU A 304 36.45 -0.74 -2.63
C LEU A 304 35.23 -0.34 -1.78
N PHE A 305 34.44 -1.30 -1.33
CA PHE A 305 33.19 -1.07 -0.60
C PHE A 305 33.27 -1.60 0.84
N PRO A 306 34.05 -0.95 1.74
CA PRO A 306 34.21 -1.39 3.12
C PRO A 306 32.90 -1.25 3.89
N GLY A 307 32.79 -1.87 5.06
CA GLY A 307 31.58 -1.80 5.89
C GLY A 307 31.04 -0.38 6.09
N GLN A 308 31.93 0.61 6.25
CA GLN A 308 31.54 2.02 6.36
C GLN A 308 30.76 2.54 5.14
N PHE A 309 31.17 2.19 3.91
CA PHE A 309 30.45 2.55 2.69
C PHE A 309 29.00 2.06 2.72
N TRP A 310 28.78 0.84 3.20
CA TRP A 310 27.44 0.24 3.30
C TRP A 310 26.61 0.85 4.44
N ILE A 311 27.23 1.19 5.56
CA ILE A 311 26.58 1.94 6.65
C ILE A 311 26.07 3.27 6.11
N ASP A 312 26.93 4.02 5.41
CA ASP A 312 26.63 5.33 4.87
C ASP A 312 25.56 5.26 3.77
N ALA A 313 25.63 4.26 2.88
CA ALA A 313 24.57 3.98 1.91
C ALA A 313 23.23 3.66 2.59
N GLY A 314 23.26 2.86 3.66
CA GLY A 314 22.08 2.53 4.47
C GLY A 314 21.45 3.77 5.13
N ILE A 315 22.28 4.67 5.69
CA ILE A 315 21.84 5.94 6.26
C ILE A 315 21.21 6.82 5.18
N VAL A 316 21.82 6.94 4.01
CA VAL A 316 21.28 7.75 2.91
C VAL A 316 19.97 7.18 2.38
N ILE A 317 19.85 5.86 2.21
CA ILE A 317 18.59 5.21 1.86
C ILE A 317 17.52 5.55 2.91
N GLY A 318 17.83 5.35 4.20
CA GLY A 318 16.92 5.64 5.30
C GLY A 318 16.47 7.10 5.30
N ALA A 319 17.40 8.04 5.12
CA ALA A 319 17.13 9.46 5.09
C ALA A 319 16.24 9.86 3.90
N LEU A 320 16.54 9.38 2.69
CA LEU A 320 15.75 9.67 1.49
C LEU A 320 14.31 9.15 1.64
N VAL A 321 14.16 7.91 2.11
CA VAL A 321 12.85 7.27 2.33
C VAL A 321 12.07 8.00 3.43
N LEU A 322 12.73 8.37 4.52
CA LEU A 322 12.12 9.09 5.65
C LEU A 322 11.65 10.48 5.21
N VAL A 323 12.50 11.27 4.53
CA VAL A 323 12.14 12.61 4.03
C VAL A 323 10.99 12.53 3.03
N ALA A 324 11.08 11.64 2.03
CA ALA A 324 10.01 11.47 1.05
C ALA A 324 8.69 11.04 1.70
N SER A 325 8.74 10.16 2.70
CA SER A 325 7.55 9.73 3.45
C SER A 325 6.96 10.85 4.29
N LEU A 326 7.77 11.65 5.00
CA LEU A 326 7.29 12.79 5.77
C LEU A 326 6.68 13.87 4.87
N VAL A 327 7.33 14.20 3.76
CA VAL A 327 6.78 15.16 2.78
C VAL A 327 5.45 14.67 2.25
N THR A 328 5.35 13.40 1.83
CA THR A 328 4.08 12.82 1.37
C THR A 328 3.02 12.81 2.47
N LEU A 329 3.38 12.48 3.71
CA LEU A 329 2.47 12.48 4.85
C LEU A 329 1.89 13.88 5.10
N VAL A 330 2.73 14.92 5.09
CA VAL A 330 2.32 16.32 5.27
C VAL A 330 1.43 16.79 4.10
N LEU A 331 1.82 16.50 2.86
CA LEU A 331 1.05 16.89 1.67
C LEU A 331 -0.30 16.17 1.55
N THR A 332 -0.39 14.96 2.10
CA THR A 332 -1.61 14.15 2.11
C THR A 332 -2.40 14.25 3.42
N TRP A 333 -1.93 15.09 4.36
CA TRP A 333 -2.53 15.23 5.67
C TRP A 333 -4.01 15.60 5.57
N PRO A 334 -4.90 14.88 6.28
CA PRO A 334 -6.33 15.08 6.16
C PRO A 334 -6.79 16.35 6.91
N THR A 335 -6.52 17.53 6.35
CA THR A 335 -6.92 18.83 6.92
C THR A 335 -8.44 19.06 6.82
N ARG A 336 -9.03 19.60 7.88
CA ARG A 336 -10.49 19.86 8.02
C ARG A 336 -11.06 20.75 6.91
N ARG A 337 -10.28 21.74 6.43
CA ARG A 337 -10.62 22.60 5.27
C ARG A 337 -10.80 21.85 3.94
N ARG A 338 -10.27 20.63 3.82
CA ARG A 338 -10.30 19.83 2.57
C ARG A 338 -11.26 18.63 2.64
N ARG A 339 -11.94 18.43 3.78
CA ARG A 339 -12.96 17.39 3.98
C ARG A 339 -14.38 17.81 3.53
N GLY A 340 -14.54 18.98 2.91
CA GLY A 340 -15.84 19.45 2.38
C GLY A 340 -16.87 19.84 3.44
N LEU A 341 -16.47 19.95 4.71
CA LEU A 341 -17.32 20.42 5.80
C LEU A 341 -17.17 21.94 5.98
N VAL A 342 -17.67 22.70 4.99
CA VAL A 342 -18.20 24.05 5.24
C VAL A 342 -19.54 24.11 4.52
N LYS A 343 -20.57 23.62 5.18
CA LYS A 343 -21.92 24.12 5.00
C LYS A 343 -22.50 24.24 6.40
N ASP A 344 -22.22 25.38 7.03
CA ASP A 344 -23.10 25.94 8.05
C ASP A 344 -22.82 27.44 8.23
N LYS A 345 -23.91 28.20 8.34
CA LYS A 345 -24.08 29.66 8.35
C LYS A 345 -24.25 30.37 6.99
N ALA A 346 -25.37 30.09 6.32
CA ALA A 346 -25.99 31.07 5.41
C ALA A 346 -27.52 31.13 5.48
N ASP A 347 -28.19 30.39 6.39
CA ASP A 347 -29.67 30.36 6.49
C ASP A 347 -30.22 30.94 7.81
N SER A 348 -29.52 31.91 8.40
CA SER A 348 -30.07 32.70 9.52
C SER A 348 -29.78 34.17 9.30
N ALA A 349 -30.41 34.74 8.27
CA ALA A 349 -30.67 36.17 8.23
C ALA A 349 -31.93 36.43 9.09
N PRO A 350 -31.93 37.40 10.02
CA PRO A 350 -33.14 37.80 10.71
C PRO A 350 -34.02 38.60 9.75
N ASP A 351 -35.27 38.17 9.65
CA ASP A 351 -36.38 38.86 9.00
C ASP A 351 -36.61 40.20 9.73
N ILE A 352 -36.09 41.30 9.17
CA ILE A 352 -36.45 42.65 9.56
C ILE A 352 -37.18 43.26 8.37
N ASP A 353 -38.49 43.10 8.33
CA ASP A 353 -39.42 44.03 7.67
C ASP A 353 -40.86 43.81 8.16
N ARG A 354 -41.16 44.35 9.35
CA ARG A 354 -42.52 44.76 9.74
C ARG A 354 -42.47 46.00 10.64
N ALA A 355 -42.35 47.16 10.01
CA ALA A 355 -42.82 48.44 10.56
C ALA A 355 -43.00 49.41 9.39
N GLY A 356 -44.23 49.61 8.92
CA GLY A 356 -44.89 50.90 9.14
C GLY A 356 -45.37 51.46 7.79
N ALA A 357 -46.69 51.51 7.61
CA ALA A 357 -47.32 52.25 6.51
C ALA A 357 -47.19 53.77 6.76
N PRO A 358 -47.22 54.61 5.72
CA PRO A 358 -46.91 56.03 5.83
C PRO A 358 -48.18 56.85 6.11
N ASP A 359 -48.11 57.73 7.10
CA ASP A 359 -48.98 58.91 7.16
C ASP A 359 -48.16 60.13 6.74
N ALA A 360 -48.61 60.74 5.65
CA ALA A 360 -48.18 62.04 5.19
C ALA A 360 -48.88 63.11 6.03
N ASP A 361 -48.12 64.06 6.59
CA ASP A 361 -48.49 65.47 6.49
C ASP A 361 -47.37 66.41 6.96
N ASN A 362 -47.00 67.28 6.02
CA ASN A 362 -46.86 68.73 6.17
C ASN A 362 -45.62 69.37 6.84
N ALA A 363 -45.13 70.38 6.11
CA ALA A 363 -44.44 71.61 6.52
C ALA A 363 -42.94 71.58 6.87
N GLY A 364 -42.14 72.04 5.90
CA GLY A 364 -41.53 73.37 6.02
C GLY A 364 -40.03 73.47 6.36
N GLY A 365 -39.31 74.22 5.51
CA GLY A 365 -38.08 74.96 5.87
C GLY A 365 -36.78 74.17 5.65
N SER A 366 -36.08 74.39 4.54
CA SER A 366 -35.10 75.48 4.31
C SER A 366 -33.68 75.09 4.73
N SER A 367 -32.76 75.23 3.76
CA SER A 367 -31.34 75.61 3.90
C SER A 367 -30.43 74.67 4.70
N SER A 368 -29.17 74.40 4.38
CA SER A 368 -28.21 74.72 3.32
C SER A 368 -26.85 74.25 3.86
N GLN A 369 -25.85 74.13 2.97
CA GLN A 369 -24.40 74.04 3.24
C GLN A 369 -23.86 72.66 3.66
N THR A 370 -23.11 71.96 2.80
CA THR A 370 -21.74 72.16 2.27
C THR A 370 -20.61 71.93 3.27
N ALA A 371 -19.61 71.22 2.75
CA ALA A 371 -18.19 71.25 3.10
C ALA A 371 -17.74 70.39 4.29
N GLU A 372 -16.52 69.88 4.34
CA GLU A 372 -15.46 69.59 3.36
C GLU A 372 -14.35 68.96 4.22
N LYS A 373 -13.69 67.92 3.68
CA LYS A 373 -12.30 67.48 3.89
C LYS A 373 -11.71 67.10 5.26
N ALA A 374 -10.72 66.22 5.04
CA ALA A 374 -9.40 66.07 5.67
C ALA A 374 -9.37 65.07 6.83
N VAL A 375 -8.83 63.86 6.65
CA VAL A 375 -7.43 63.46 6.35
C VAL A 375 -6.52 63.59 7.58
N GLN A 376 -6.21 62.40 8.12
CA GLN A 376 -4.96 61.96 8.77
C GLN A 376 -4.67 62.40 10.21
N PRO A 377 -3.71 61.72 10.89
CA PRO A 377 -2.84 60.60 10.45
C PRO A 377 -3.23 59.21 10.95
#